data_AF-A0A533U9P3-F1
#
_entry.id   AF-A0A533U9P3-F1
#
_cell.length_a   1.000
_cell.length_b   1.000
_cell.length_c   1.000
_cell.angle_alpha   90.00
_cell.angle_beta   90.00
_cell.angle_gamma   90.00
#
_symmetry.space_group_name_H-M   'P 1'
#
loop_
_entity.id
_entity.type
_entity.pdbx_description
1 polymer ?
#
loop_
_entity_poly.entity_id
_entity_poly.type
_entity_poly.pdbx_seq_one_letter_code
_entity_poly.pdbx_strand_id
1 'polypeptide(L)'
;MIVGIAESLGTMMITFFVGQTLGFSQFDSMFLALAMSVTSTVVTVKILEELNMINDKSSVLIMGILIVEDVIVITMLGILQSLALTAAISFLHVLLSIGIVVGFIGGILILGSRYLPPLIDKLARKSDYSVLIIVILGLAFGLSFVAIELGLSPVIGAFLAGVLVAESNSKGIARVITVPLRDVFA
;
A
#
# COMPACT_ATOMS: atom_id res chain seq x y z
N MET A 1 2.42 -16.33 -9.70
CA MET A 1 3.36 -15.38 -10.35
C MET A 1 3.18 -15.34 -11.86
N ILE A 2 3.35 -16.44 -12.60
CA ILE A 2 3.18 -16.47 -14.07
C ILE A 2 1.75 -16.10 -14.52
N VAL A 3 0.72 -16.61 -13.82
CA VAL A 3 -0.69 -16.31 -14.14
C VAL A 3 -1.03 -14.83 -13.90
N GLY A 4 -0.62 -14.25 -12.78
CA GLY A 4 -0.87 -12.83 -12.47
C GLY A 4 -0.13 -11.87 -13.42
N ILE A 5 1.11 -12.20 -13.81
CA ILE A 5 1.84 -11.44 -14.82
C ILE A 5 1.14 -11.51 -16.18
N ALA A 6 0.65 -12.69 -16.57
CA ALA A 6 -0.06 -12.88 -17.84
C ALA A 6 -1.42 -12.16 -17.84
N GLU A 7 -2.14 -12.17 -16.72
CA GLU A 7 -3.41 -11.45 -16.56
C GLU A 7 -3.19 -9.94 -16.60
N SER A 8 -2.29 -9.40 -15.79
CA SER A 8 -1.96 -7.97 -15.74
C SER A 8 -1.51 -7.44 -17.12
N LEU A 9 -0.57 -8.13 -17.78
CA LEU A 9 -0.14 -7.75 -19.15
C LEU A 9 -1.27 -7.89 -20.17
N GLY A 10 -2.10 -8.92 -20.05
CA GLY A 10 -3.23 -9.16 -20.95
C GLY A 10 -4.29 -8.06 -20.83
N THR A 11 -4.69 -7.74 -19.60
CA THR A 11 -5.68 -6.70 -19.29
C THR A 11 -5.16 -5.32 -19.71
N MET A 12 -3.87 -5.02 -19.47
CA MET A 12 -3.26 -3.76 -19.90
C MET A 12 -3.24 -3.61 -21.43
N MET A 13 -2.85 -4.67 -22.16
CA MET A 13 -2.84 -4.67 -23.64
C MET A 13 -4.23 -4.50 -24.23
N ILE A 14 -5.22 -5.25 -23.73
CA ILE A 14 -6.60 -5.20 -24.23
C ILE A 14 -7.21 -3.82 -23.98
N THR A 15 -7.06 -3.31 -22.75
CA THR A 15 -7.66 -2.03 -22.37
C THR A 15 -7.02 -0.86 -23.13
N PHE A 16 -5.70 -0.90 -23.38
CA PHE A 16 -5.01 0.09 -24.21
C PHE A 16 -5.54 0.11 -25.64
N PHE A 17 -5.69 -1.06 -26.26
CA PHE A 17 -6.23 -1.16 -27.62
C PHE A 17 -7.67 -0.66 -27.70
N VAL A 18 -8.50 -1.00 -26.71
CA VAL A 18 -9.89 -0.51 -26.62
C VAL A 18 -9.93 1.01 -26.49
N GLY A 19 -9.10 1.58 -25.60
CA GLY A 19 -8.96 3.04 -25.45
C GLY A 19 -8.59 3.73 -26.76
N GLN A 20 -7.70 3.11 -27.53
CA GLN A 20 -7.27 3.65 -28.82
C GLN A 20 -8.36 3.57 -29.90
N THR A 21 -9.17 2.50 -29.90
CA THR A 21 -10.35 2.40 -30.79
C THR A 21 -11.47 3.38 -30.43
N LEU A 22 -11.55 3.82 -29.17
CA LEU A 22 -12.50 4.82 -28.69
C LEU A 22 -12.06 6.27 -29.04
N GLY A 23 -10.88 6.44 -29.65
CA GLY A 23 -10.36 7.75 -30.05
C GLY A 23 -9.71 8.54 -28.91
N PHE A 24 -9.39 7.89 -27.79
CA PHE A 24 -8.64 8.52 -26.70
C PHE A 24 -7.20 8.83 -27.10
N SER A 25 -6.61 9.85 -26.49
CA SER A 25 -5.20 10.15 -26.70
C SER A 25 -4.35 8.99 -26.19
N GLN A 26 -3.14 8.83 -26.73
CA GLN A 26 -2.23 7.77 -26.30
C GLN A 26 -1.94 7.83 -24.79
N PHE A 27 -2.05 9.02 -24.21
CA PHE A 27 -1.91 9.28 -22.79
C PHE A 27 -3.10 8.74 -21.98
N ASP A 28 -4.32 9.07 -22.40
CA ASP A 28 -5.56 8.65 -21.73
C ASP A 28 -5.76 7.14 -21.83
N SER A 29 -5.38 6.53 -22.97
CA SER A 29 -5.41 5.08 -23.15
C SER A 29 -4.42 4.35 -22.24
N MET A 30 -3.21 4.89 -22.03
CA MET A 30 -2.25 4.33 -21.07
C MET A 30 -2.73 4.48 -19.63
N PHE A 31 -3.30 5.63 -19.29
CA PHE A 31 -3.88 5.86 -17.96
C PHE A 31 -5.01 4.88 -17.67
N LEU A 32 -5.95 4.72 -18.62
CA LEU A 32 -7.07 3.79 -18.51
C LEU A 32 -6.58 2.34 -18.40
N ALA A 33 -5.60 1.95 -19.20
CA ALA A 33 -5.04 0.61 -19.18
C ALA A 33 -4.37 0.27 -17.84
N LEU A 34 -3.60 1.21 -17.27
CA LEU A 34 -2.98 1.02 -15.95
C LEU A 34 -4.01 1.01 -14.82
N ALA A 35 -5.03 1.85 -14.87
CA ALA A 35 -6.09 1.88 -13.88
C ALA A 35 -6.91 0.57 -13.86
N MET A 36 -7.17 -0.02 -15.03
CA MET A 36 -7.96 -1.25 -15.17
C MET A 36 -7.14 -2.53 -14.99
N SER A 37 -5.81 -2.43 -15.08
CA SER A 37 -4.89 -3.58 -14.91
C SER A 37 -4.64 -3.94 -13.44
N VAL A 38 -5.16 -3.17 -12.48
CA VAL A 38 -4.98 -3.45 -11.05
C VAL A 38 -5.82 -4.65 -10.63
N THR A 39 -5.14 -5.74 -10.26
CA THR A 39 -5.77 -6.91 -9.68
C THR A 39 -6.24 -6.60 -8.26
N SER A 40 -7.46 -6.99 -7.90
CA SER A 40 -8.00 -6.72 -6.56
C SER A 40 -7.31 -7.56 -5.47
N THR A 41 -6.54 -6.90 -4.63
CA THR A 41 -5.87 -7.48 -3.45
C THR A 41 -6.86 -8.17 -2.52
N VAL A 42 -8.04 -7.58 -2.33
CA VAL A 42 -9.11 -8.10 -1.46
C VAL A 42 -9.61 -9.47 -1.94
N VAL A 43 -9.80 -9.65 -3.25
CA VAL A 43 -10.26 -10.92 -3.83
C VAL A 43 -9.20 -12.01 -3.65
N THR A 44 -7.93 -11.69 -3.88
CA THR A 44 -6.84 -12.65 -3.71
C THR A 44 -6.69 -13.09 -2.25
N VAL A 45 -6.83 -12.16 -1.30
CA VAL A 45 -6.84 -12.46 0.13
C VAL A 45 -8.03 -13.36 0.51
N LYS A 46 -9.24 -13.07 0.02
CA LYS A 46 -10.43 -13.92 0.26
C LYS A 46 -10.25 -15.33 -0.27
N ILE A 47 -9.66 -15.50 -1.45
CA ILE A 47 -9.36 -16.83 -2.01
C ILE A 47 -8.35 -17.58 -1.13
N LEU A 48 -7.31 -16.91 -0.64
CA LEU A 48 -6.32 -17.52 0.26
C LEU A 48 -6.93 -17.90 1.62
N GLU A 49 -7.92 -17.14 2.11
CA GLU A 49 -8.72 -17.48 3.29
C GLU A 49 -9.61 -18.69 3.05
N GLU A 50 -10.36 -18.74 1.94
CA GLU A 50 -11.22 -19.87 1.56
C GLU A 50 -10.42 -21.18 1.40
N LEU A 51 -9.19 -21.08 0.90
CA LEU A 51 -8.27 -22.21 0.76
C LEU A 51 -7.58 -22.60 2.09
N ASN A 52 -7.86 -21.91 3.21
CA ASN A 52 -7.17 -22.07 4.50
C ASN A 52 -5.64 -21.90 4.43
N MET A 53 -5.13 -21.21 3.41
CA MET A 53 -3.70 -21.02 3.18
C MET A 53 -3.17 -19.72 3.79
N ILE A 54 -4.01 -18.89 4.41
CA ILE A 54 -3.64 -17.51 4.79
C ILE A 54 -2.44 -17.39 5.75
N ASN A 55 -2.21 -18.41 6.59
CA ASN A 55 -1.11 -18.44 7.56
C ASN A 55 0.16 -19.11 7.04
N ASP A 56 0.12 -19.62 5.80
CA ASP A 56 1.27 -20.28 5.22
C ASP A 56 2.35 -19.27 4.83
N LYS A 57 3.62 -19.65 4.91
CA LYS A 57 4.74 -18.73 4.62
C LYS A 57 4.63 -18.13 3.22
N SER A 58 4.09 -18.91 2.28
CA SER A 58 3.81 -18.51 0.90
C SER A 58 2.77 -17.39 0.82
N SER A 59 1.73 -17.42 1.65
CA SER A 59 0.64 -16.43 1.65
C SER A 59 1.09 -15.09 2.23
N VAL A 60 1.95 -15.11 3.25
CA VAL A 60 2.59 -13.89 3.78
C VAL A 60 3.46 -13.23 2.71
N LEU A 61 4.21 -14.03 1.93
CA LEU A 61 5.02 -13.51 0.82
C LEU A 61 4.14 -12.92 -0.29
N ILE A 62 3.04 -13.61 -0.65
CA ILE A 62 2.08 -13.14 -1.65
C ILE A 62 1.44 -11.83 -1.22
N MET A 63 0.98 -11.72 0.03
CA MET A 63 0.44 -10.47 0.57
C MET A 63 1.46 -9.33 0.55
N GLY A 64 2.72 -9.61 0.89
CA GLY A 64 3.79 -8.62 0.78
C GLY A 64 4.03 -8.15 -0.66
N ILE A 65 3.99 -9.07 -1.64
CA ILE A 65 4.12 -8.74 -3.06
C ILE A 65 2.94 -7.89 -3.54
N LEU A 66 1.70 -8.26 -3.19
CA LEU A 66 0.50 -7.52 -3.59
C LEU A 66 0.51 -6.08 -3.07
N ILE A 67 1.01 -5.86 -1.84
CA ILE A 67 1.16 -4.51 -1.28
C ILE A 67 2.20 -3.72 -2.08
N VAL A 68 3.34 -4.33 -2.43
CA VAL A 68 4.37 -3.66 -3.23
C VAL A 68 3.87 -3.36 -4.65
N GLU A 69 3.07 -4.24 -5.24
CA GLU A 69 2.45 -4.05 -6.56
C GLU A 69 1.51 -2.83 -6.58
N ASP A 70 0.65 -2.70 -5.59
CA ASP A 70 -0.29 -1.58 -5.45
C ASP A 70 0.44 -0.23 -5.34
N VAL A 71 1.59 -0.22 -4.64
CA VAL A 71 2.50 0.92 -4.53
C VAL A 71 3.18 1.28 -5.86
N ILE A 72 3.55 0.29 -6.67
CA ILE A 72 4.15 0.53 -7.98
C ILE A 72 3.11 1.17 -8.92
N VAL A 73 1.88 0.65 -8.95
CA VAL A 73 0.85 1.15 -9.87
C VAL A 73 0.46 2.59 -9.54
N ILE A 74 0.20 2.92 -8.28
CA ILE A 74 -0.14 4.29 -7.87
C ILE A 74 1.02 5.27 -8.11
N THR A 75 2.26 4.83 -7.92
CA THR A 75 3.45 5.64 -8.26
C THR A 75 3.54 5.88 -9.77
N MET A 76 3.32 4.85 -10.59
CA MET A 76 3.26 4.99 -12.05
C MET A 76 2.14 5.92 -12.51
N LEU A 77 0.95 5.83 -11.91
CA LEU A 77 -0.18 6.72 -12.19
C LEU A 77 0.15 8.18 -11.84
N GLY A 78 0.82 8.42 -10.71
CA GLY A 78 1.30 9.76 -10.34
C GLY A 78 2.35 10.31 -11.31
N ILE A 79 3.30 9.48 -11.75
CA ILE A 79 4.30 9.85 -12.77
C ILE A 79 3.60 10.17 -14.11
N LEU A 80 2.62 9.35 -14.52
CA LEU A 80 1.82 9.63 -15.70
C LEU A 80 1.09 10.97 -15.55
N GLN A 81 0.33 11.21 -14.49
CA GLN A 81 -0.36 12.51 -14.32
C GLN A 81 0.59 13.70 -14.42
N SER A 82 1.79 13.59 -13.82
CA SER A 82 2.85 14.61 -13.95
C SER A 82 3.35 14.80 -15.40
N LEU A 83 3.51 13.71 -16.15
CA LEU A 83 3.82 13.77 -17.59
C LEU A 83 2.70 14.45 -18.40
N ALA A 84 1.44 14.17 -18.07
CA ALA A 84 0.28 14.75 -18.72
C ALA A 84 0.24 16.27 -18.55
N LEU A 85 0.59 16.75 -17.36
CA LEU A 85 0.61 18.17 -17.00
C LEU A 85 1.79 18.94 -17.62
N THR A 86 2.95 18.29 -17.79
CA THR A 86 4.20 19.01 -18.08
C THR A 86 4.75 18.77 -19.49
N ALA A 87 4.22 17.81 -20.26
CA ALA A 87 4.63 17.42 -21.62
C ALA A 87 6.13 17.11 -21.82
N ALA A 88 6.94 17.15 -20.77
CA ALA A 88 8.36 16.85 -20.76
C ALA A 88 8.69 16.00 -19.52
N ILE A 89 9.32 14.84 -19.75
CA ILE A 89 9.85 13.99 -18.68
C ILE A 89 11.09 14.68 -18.12
N SER A 90 10.90 15.50 -17.09
CA SER A 90 12.04 16.03 -16.34
C SER A 90 12.61 14.91 -15.49
N PHE A 91 13.82 14.43 -15.83
CA PHE A 91 14.59 13.49 -15.01
C PHE A 91 14.65 13.93 -13.53
N LEU A 92 14.67 15.25 -13.30
CA LEU A 92 14.64 15.85 -11.97
C LEU A 92 13.36 15.51 -11.21
N HIS A 93 12.18 15.53 -11.85
CA HIS A 93 10.91 15.20 -11.20
C HIS A 93 10.84 13.73 -10.80
N VAL A 94 11.29 12.82 -11.67
CA VAL A 94 11.34 11.39 -11.37
C VAL A 94 12.28 11.13 -10.19
N LEU A 95 13.47 11.75 -10.19
CA LEU A 95 14.44 11.61 -9.11
C LEU A 95 13.89 12.16 -7.78
N LEU A 96 13.17 13.27 -7.83
CA LEU A 96 12.55 13.90 -6.65
C LEU A 96 11.42 13.01 -6.09
N SER A 97 10.55 12.46 -6.95
CA SER A 97 9.51 11.52 -6.53
C SER A 97 10.10 10.26 -5.88
N ILE A 98 11.13 9.65 -6.48
CA ILE A 98 11.82 8.50 -5.88
C ILE A 98 12.46 8.90 -4.54
N GLY A 99 13.07 10.08 -4.46
CA GLY A 99 13.65 10.63 -3.23
C GLY A 99 12.62 10.82 -2.11
N ILE A 100 11.41 11.30 -2.44
CA ILE A 100 10.31 11.43 -1.47
C ILE A 100 9.88 10.06 -0.95
N VAL A 101 9.69 9.07 -1.84
CA VAL A 101 9.28 7.71 -1.44
C VAL A 101 10.32 7.09 -0.49
N VAL A 102 11.60 7.09 -0.91
CA VAL A 102 12.69 6.52 -0.12
C VAL A 102 12.88 7.29 1.18
N GLY A 103 12.78 8.62 1.14
CA GLY A 103 12.89 9.48 2.31
C GLY A 103 11.76 9.27 3.31
N PHE A 104 10.52 9.09 2.83
CA PHE A 104 9.37 8.81 3.67
C PHE A 104 9.47 7.44 4.34
N ILE A 105 9.72 6.39 3.56
CA ILE A 105 9.88 5.02 4.08
C ILE A 105 11.07 4.95 5.03
N GLY A 106 12.25 5.44 4.61
CA GLY A 106 13.45 5.42 5.42
C GLY A 106 13.32 6.28 6.68
N GLY A 107 12.73 7.46 6.56
CA GLY A 107 12.47 8.36 7.69
C GLY A 107 11.56 7.73 8.72
N ILE A 108 10.43 7.16 8.30
CA ILE A 108 9.50 6.47 9.20
C ILE A 108 10.13 5.21 9.80
N LEU A 109 10.88 4.42 9.04
CA LEU A 109 11.51 3.23 9.60
C LEU A 109 12.60 3.58 10.61
N ILE A 110 13.37 4.64 10.41
CA ILE A 110 14.44 5.04 11.35
C ILE A 110 13.88 5.75 12.58
N LEU A 111 13.01 6.75 12.38
CA LEU A 111 12.42 7.53 13.47
C LEU A 111 11.32 6.75 14.16
N GLY A 112 10.41 6.17 13.39
CA GLY A 112 9.28 5.39 13.88
C GLY A 112 9.71 4.16 14.68
N SER A 113 10.65 3.34 14.19
CA SER A 113 11.09 2.13 14.92
C SER A 113 11.70 2.45 16.29
N ARG A 114 12.28 3.64 16.45
CA ARG A 114 12.87 4.05 17.72
C ARG A 114 11.85 4.58 18.72
N TYR A 115 10.84 5.32 18.26
CA TYR A 115 9.90 6.02 19.15
C TYR A 115 8.56 5.31 19.34
N LEU A 116 8.04 4.64 18.31
CA LEU A 116 6.68 4.07 18.33
C LEU A 116 6.59 2.74 19.09
N PRO A 117 7.48 1.74 18.90
CA PRO A 117 7.41 0.48 19.63
C PRO A 117 7.44 0.62 21.16
N PRO A 118 8.31 1.48 21.76
CA PRO A 118 8.30 1.70 23.21
C PRO A 118 7.01 2.38 23.71
N LEU A 119 6.40 3.26 22.91
CA LEU A 119 5.12 3.89 23.25
C LEU A 119 3.99 2.87 23.28
N ILE A 120 3.91 2.02 22.25
CA ILE A 120 2.94 0.92 22.16
C ILE A 120 3.11 -0.03 23.35
N ASP A 121 4.34 -0.43 23.67
CA ASP A 121 4.63 -1.30 24.81
C ASP A 121 4.27 -0.68 26.16
N LYS A 122 4.45 0.63 26.33
CA LYS A 122 4.08 1.34 27.55
C LYS A 122 2.57 1.42 27.74
N LEU A 123 1.83 1.60 26.64
CA LEU A 123 0.37 1.66 26.64
C LEU A 123 -0.24 0.27 26.86
N ALA A 124 0.31 -0.76 26.21
CA ALA A 124 -0.12 -2.14 26.40
C ALA A 124 0.06 -2.62 27.86
N ARG A 125 1.13 -2.20 28.54
CA ARG A 125 1.34 -2.51 29.97
C ARG A 125 0.33 -1.87 30.92
N LYS A 126 -0.36 -0.79 30.50
CA LYS A 126 -1.40 -0.16 31.32
C LYS A 126 -2.75 -0.91 31.25
N SER A 127 -2.85 -1.97 30.45
CA SER A 127 -4.06 -2.78 30.25
C SER A 127 -5.30 -2.01 29.77
N ASP A 128 -5.10 -0.81 29.22
CA ASP A 128 -6.18 -0.01 28.63
C ASP A 128 -6.24 -0.25 27.11
N TYR A 129 -6.94 -1.32 26.73
CA TYR A 129 -7.04 -1.76 25.35
C TYR A 129 -7.75 -0.75 24.44
N SER A 130 -8.66 0.06 25.00
CA SER A 130 -9.37 1.12 24.26
C SER A 130 -8.41 2.21 23.80
N VAL A 131 -7.52 2.67 24.68
CA VAL A 131 -6.49 3.66 24.32
C VAL A 131 -5.50 3.08 23.32
N LEU A 132 -5.12 1.81 23.48
CA LEU A 132 -4.20 1.14 22.55
C LEU A 132 -4.78 1.07 21.12
N ILE A 133 -6.08 0.77 20.99
CA ILE A 133 -6.76 0.72 19.69
C ILE A 133 -6.79 2.10 19.02
N ILE A 134 -7.10 3.15 19.79
CA ILE A 134 -7.16 4.54 19.30
C ILE A 134 -5.77 4.98 18.83
N VAL A 135 -4.71 4.59 19.54
CA VAL A 135 -3.34 4.93 19.16
C VAL A 135 -2.92 4.19 17.89
N ILE A 136 -3.21 2.89 17.76
CA ILE A 136 -2.87 2.12 16.55
C ILE A 136 -3.61 2.68 15.33
N LEU A 137 -4.92 2.96 15.47
CA LEU A 137 -5.71 3.57 14.39
C LEU A 137 -5.23 4.99 14.07
N GLY A 138 -4.97 5.82 15.09
CA GLY A 138 -4.44 7.16 14.92
C GLY A 138 -3.08 7.17 14.22
N LEU A 139 -2.25 6.17 14.48
CA LEU A 139 -0.95 5.98 13.82
C LEU A 139 -1.13 5.54 12.37
N ALA A 140 -2.05 4.60 12.09
CA ALA A 140 -2.39 4.19 10.73
C ALA A 140 -2.93 5.36 9.89
N PHE A 141 -3.93 6.09 10.41
CA PHE A 141 -4.49 7.25 9.72
C PHE A 141 -3.50 8.42 9.63
N GLY A 142 -2.73 8.66 10.69
CA GLY A 142 -1.72 9.72 10.71
C GLY A 142 -0.63 9.51 9.67
N LEU A 143 -0.08 8.30 9.58
CA LEU A 143 0.91 7.99 8.54
C LEU A 143 0.31 7.97 7.13
N SER A 144 -0.94 7.51 6.99
CA SER A 144 -1.66 7.57 5.70
C SER A 144 -1.90 9.01 5.25
N PHE A 145 -2.23 9.91 6.17
CA PHE A 145 -2.41 11.33 5.88
C PHE A 145 -1.11 11.99 5.41
N VAL A 146 0.01 11.73 6.10
CA VAL A 146 1.32 12.24 5.67
C VAL A 146 1.72 11.66 4.32
N ALA A 147 1.40 10.39 4.04
CA ALA A 147 1.64 9.79 2.73
C ALA A 147 0.87 10.53 1.62
N ILE A 148 -0.41 10.85 1.83
CA ILE A 148 -1.22 11.61 0.87
C ILE A 148 -0.62 13.00 0.60
N GLU A 149 -0.22 13.72 1.65
CA GLU A 149 0.40 15.05 1.52
C GLU A 149 1.71 15.01 0.71
N LEU A 150 2.42 13.88 0.75
CA LEU A 150 3.63 13.66 -0.05
C LEU A 150 3.35 13.15 -1.48
N GLY A 151 2.08 13.07 -1.87
CA GLY A 151 1.65 12.52 -3.17
C GLY A 151 1.80 11.00 -3.27
N LEU A 152 1.88 10.31 -2.14
CA LEU A 152 2.00 8.86 -2.03
C LEU A 152 0.65 8.21 -1.74
N SER A 153 0.56 6.91 -1.98
CA SER A 153 -0.65 6.15 -1.63
C SER A 153 -0.86 6.08 -0.12
N PRO A 154 -2.09 6.29 0.37
CA PRO A 154 -2.41 6.11 1.79
C PRO A 154 -2.11 4.69 2.28
N VAL A 155 -2.15 3.68 1.40
CA VAL A 155 -1.82 2.29 1.72
C VAL A 155 -0.39 2.15 2.26
N ILE A 156 0.56 2.95 1.76
CA ILE A 156 1.96 2.92 2.22
C ILE A 156 2.04 3.37 3.68
N GLY A 157 1.34 4.44 4.04
CA GLY A 157 1.29 4.95 5.41
C GLY A 157 0.67 3.95 6.37
N ALA A 158 -0.45 3.35 5.99
CA ALA A 158 -1.12 2.30 6.77
C ALA A 158 -0.25 1.03 6.92
N PHE A 159 0.46 0.63 5.86
CA PHE A 159 1.38 -0.50 5.90
C PHE A 159 2.55 -0.25 6.85
N LEU A 160 3.20 0.91 6.75
CA LEU A 160 4.30 1.29 7.64
C LEU A 160 3.84 1.35 9.10
N ALA A 161 2.63 1.85 9.37
CA ALA A 161 2.04 1.80 10.70
C ALA A 161 1.96 0.37 11.24
N GLY A 162 1.48 -0.57 10.42
CA GLY A 162 1.43 -1.99 10.77
C GLY A 162 2.80 -2.59 11.06
N VAL A 163 3.81 -2.26 10.25
CA VAL A 163 5.20 -2.72 10.45
C VAL A 163 5.75 -2.23 11.80
N LEU A 164 5.55 -0.95 12.14
CA LEU A 164 6.01 -0.38 13.40
C LEU A 164 5.29 -0.98 14.62
N VAL A 165 4.00 -1.30 14.49
CA VAL A 165 3.26 -2.01 15.53
C VAL A 165 3.79 -3.45 15.70
N ALA A 166 4.14 -4.11 14.59
CA ALA A 166 4.67 -5.48 14.60
C ALA A 166 6.08 -5.58 15.23
N GLU A 167 6.86 -4.49 15.24
CA GLU A 167 8.14 -4.41 15.96
C GLU A 167 8.00 -4.33 17.49
N SER A 168 6.84 -3.92 18.01
CA SER A 168 6.62 -3.85 19.46
C SER A 168 6.64 -5.23 20.13
N ASN A 169 7.09 -5.29 21.39
CA ASN A 169 7.03 -6.54 22.17
C ASN A 169 5.57 -6.98 22.41
N SER A 170 4.65 -6.02 22.38
CA SER A 170 3.21 -6.21 22.58
C SER A 170 2.44 -6.53 21.28
N LYS A 171 3.13 -6.90 20.19
CA LYS A 171 2.52 -7.25 18.89
C LYS A 171 1.39 -8.27 18.97
N GLY A 172 1.46 -9.22 19.91
CA GLY A 172 0.40 -10.22 20.12
C GLY A 172 -0.91 -9.60 20.60
N ILE A 173 -0.83 -8.69 21.57
CA ILE A 173 -1.99 -7.96 22.08
C ILE A 173 -2.55 -7.04 20.98
N ALA A 174 -1.67 -6.30 20.30
CA ALA A 174 -2.05 -5.42 19.20
C ALA A 174 -2.77 -6.17 18.07
N ARG A 175 -2.33 -7.39 17.74
CA ARG A 175 -3.02 -8.25 16.76
C ARG A 175 -4.42 -8.63 17.22
N VAL A 176 -4.59 -9.10 18.47
CA VAL A 176 -5.90 -9.55 18.97
C VAL A 176 -6.93 -8.41 18.96
N ILE A 177 -6.53 -7.20 19.32
CA ILE A 177 -7.45 -6.06 19.32
C ILE A 177 -7.75 -5.51 17.92
N THR A 178 -6.85 -5.68 16.94
CA THR A 178 -7.04 -5.14 15.59
C THR A 178 -7.77 -6.09 14.64
N VAL A 179 -7.77 -7.40 14.91
CA VAL A 179 -8.48 -8.40 14.08
C VAL A 179 -9.97 -8.09 13.93
N PRO A 180 -10.75 -7.79 15.00
CA PRO A 180 -12.17 -7.46 14.84
C PRO A 180 -12.41 -6.21 13.99
N LEU A 181 -11.52 -5.21 14.07
CA LEU A 181 -11.61 -4.00 13.24
C LEU A 181 -11.36 -4.33 11.77
N ARG A 182 -10.34 -5.15 11.47
CA ARG A 182 -10.09 -5.64 10.12
C ARG A 182 -11.34 -6.32 9.55
N ASP A 183 -11.98 -7.18 10.33
CA ASP A 183 -13.13 -7.96 9.88
C ASP A 183 -14.38 -7.10 9.66
N VAL A 184 -14.51 -5.95 10.33
CA VAL A 184 -15.59 -4.97 10.08
C VAL A 184 -15.42 -4.24 8.74
N PHE A 185 -14.18 -4.07 8.27
CA PHE A 185 -13.86 -3.33 7.04
C PHE A 185 -13.48 -4.24 5.85
N ALA A 186 -13.63 -5.56 5.97
CA ALA A 186 -13.36 -6.57 4.94
C ALA A 186 -14.61 -6.98 4.12
#